data_AF-A0A177GC96-F1
#
_entry.id   AF-A0A177GC96-F1
#
_cell.length_a   1.000
_cell.length_b   1.000
_cell.length_c   1.000
_cell.angle_alpha   90.00
_cell.angle_beta   90.00
_cell.angle_gamma   90.00
#
_symmetry.space_group_name_H-M   'P 1'
#
loop_
_entity.id
_entity.type
_entity.pdbx_description
1 polymer ?
#
loop_
_entity_poly.entity_id
_entity_poly.type
_entity_poly.pdbx_seq_one_letter_code
_entity_poly.pdbx_strand_id
1 'polypeptide(L)'
;MTDTQQAPLDFAVDDRLAGFRLHRLEVLNWGTFDKRIWRFDLNGRNALLTGNIGSGKSTLVDAITTLLVPAQRIVYNKAAGADTRERSLRSYVTGHYKSERNDATGSTKSVSLRDTQSYTVILGVFKNEGYLQTVTLAQVFWIKKQQVQPARFFVCAEKELSIQEHFTGFGTDILQLRKNLRAQGAEVEDSFNRYAAWFRRRFGIENEQALDLFLQTVSMKSVDNITDFVRENMLARFDASERIHALISHFEDLDDSHQAVLKAQKQISLLTPLTEDLTAHAESKTRHDTLKACRQALPGYFASQKATLLEQKIAKEQDIAATNQQQLTEQEDARTTCKVQLDEIKQAIYANGGDRLEQLAVAIQQAEKTCEDRRKNAAHYATLVEKLNEKPASSAERFLDLTQHLTKQKSQWKKQDTWLAKDLTEQSILFHEEKNQHAEIVTELDSLRQRQSNIDERQIRMRAMLCEALDVSADDLPFAGELIRVRDDAREWEGAAERLLHGFALSLLVPDHLYAQVVDWVDRTHLKGRLVYYHIQQHRSGSHAARHPNTLAHKLEVHPDSPHAALGGE
;
A
#
# COMPACT_ATOMS: atom_id res chain seq x y z
N MET A 1 -73.19 -7.74 -15.60
CA MET A 1 -74.04 -6.61 -16.04
C MET A 1 -75.25 -7.22 -16.74
N THR A 2 -76.38 -7.22 -16.04
CA THR A 2 -77.65 -7.82 -16.45
C THR A 2 -78.41 -6.83 -17.33
N ASP A 3 -78.48 -7.13 -18.63
CA ASP A 3 -79.25 -6.36 -19.61
C ASP A 3 -80.74 -6.67 -19.40
N THR A 4 -81.41 -5.81 -18.63
CA THR A 4 -82.82 -5.98 -18.25
C THR A 4 -83.67 -5.33 -19.34
N GLN A 5 -83.85 -6.02 -20.47
CA GLN A 5 -84.85 -5.61 -21.46
C GLN A 5 -86.24 -5.78 -20.82
N GLN A 6 -86.89 -4.64 -20.56
CA GLN A 6 -88.26 -4.57 -20.07
C GLN A 6 -89.17 -5.42 -20.98
N ALA A 7 -89.82 -6.43 -20.40
CA ALA A 7 -90.80 -7.24 -21.10
C ALA A 7 -91.93 -6.32 -21.62
N PRO A 8 -92.31 -6.42 -22.91
CA PRO A 8 -93.40 -5.60 -23.45
C PRO A 8 -94.72 -5.93 -22.74
N LEU A 9 -95.57 -4.91 -22.57
CA LEU A 9 -96.87 -5.04 -21.90
C LEU A 9 -97.86 -5.79 -22.81
N ASP A 10 -98.60 -6.74 -22.23
CA ASP A 10 -99.64 -7.53 -22.90
C ASP A 10 -100.98 -6.79 -22.90
N PHE A 11 -101.60 -6.65 -24.07
CA PHE A 11 -102.85 -5.93 -24.31
C PHE A 11 -103.96 -6.84 -24.88
N ALA A 12 -103.77 -8.16 -24.96
CA ALA A 12 -104.78 -9.09 -25.47
C ALA A 12 -105.94 -9.31 -24.47
N VAL A 13 -107.17 -9.39 -25.00
CA VAL A 13 -108.38 -9.80 -24.24
C VAL A 13 -108.56 -11.34 -24.26
N ASP A 14 -107.91 -12.05 -25.19
CA ASP A 14 -107.89 -13.51 -25.31
C ASP A 14 -106.49 -13.99 -25.74
N ASP A 15 -105.82 -14.74 -24.87
CA ASP A 15 -104.44 -15.26 -25.03
C ASP A 15 -104.33 -16.25 -26.21
N ARG A 16 -105.47 -16.72 -26.73
CA ARG A 16 -105.55 -17.63 -27.88
C ARG A 16 -105.04 -17.03 -29.18
N LEU A 17 -104.89 -15.71 -29.29
CA LEU A 17 -104.36 -15.01 -30.46
C LEU A 17 -102.95 -14.41 -30.25
N ALA A 18 -102.31 -14.71 -29.12
CA ALA A 18 -100.93 -14.31 -28.84
C ALA A 18 -99.93 -14.97 -29.83
N GLY A 19 -98.85 -14.23 -30.14
CA GLY A 19 -97.79 -14.62 -31.06
C GLY A 19 -97.95 -14.05 -32.48
N PHE A 20 -96.87 -14.00 -33.25
CA PHE A 20 -96.92 -13.54 -34.64
C PHE A 20 -97.63 -14.54 -35.54
N ARG A 21 -98.73 -14.11 -36.19
CA ARG A 21 -99.56 -14.94 -37.07
C ARG A 21 -99.73 -14.30 -38.43
N LEU A 22 -99.75 -15.11 -39.48
CA LEU A 22 -99.97 -14.64 -40.84
C LEU A 22 -101.40 -14.09 -40.96
N HIS A 23 -101.52 -12.77 -41.06
CA HIS A 23 -102.78 -12.06 -41.18
C HIS A 23 -103.19 -11.89 -42.63
N ARG A 24 -102.23 -11.63 -43.51
CA ARG A 24 -102.47 -11.40 -44.94
C ARG A 24 -101.35 -11.96 -45.78
N LEU A 25 -101.68 -12.65 -46.87
CA LEU A 25 -100.75 -13.07 -47.90
C LEU A 25 -101.13 -12.39 -49.22
N GLU A 26 -100.18 -11.73 -49.86
CA GLU A 26 -100.34 -11.17 -51.20
C GLU A 26 -99.30 -11.78 -52.13
N VAL A 27 -99.73 -12.18 -53.33
CA VAL A 27 -98.86 -12.71 -54.37
C VAL A 27 -99.13 -12.02 -55.70
N LEU A 28 -98.07 -11.61 -56.37
CA LEU A 28 -98.08 -11.06 -57.72
C LEU A 28 -97.10 -11.89 -58.56
N ASN A 29 -97.58 -12.40 -59.69
CA ASN A 29 -96.75 -13.11 -60.67
C ASN A 29 -96.00 -14.32 -60.06
N TRP A 30 -96.68 -15.17 -59.29
CA TRP A 30 -96.10 -16.37 -58.66
C TRP A 30 -96.78 -17.67 -59.14
N GLY A 31 -96.01 -18.60 -59.70
CA GLY A 31 -96.52 -19.86 -60.26
C GLY A 31 -97.58 -19.62 -61.34
N THR A 32 -98.80 -20.12 -61.15
CA THR A 32 -99.93 -19.88 -62.07
C THR A 32 -100.67 -18.56 -61.81
N PHE A 33 -100.38 -17.84 -60.73
CA PHE A 33 -100.99 -16.53 -60.43
C PHE A 33 -100.32 -15.45 -61.27
N ASP A 34 -101.04 -14.82 -62.20
CA ASP A 34 -100.47 -13.91 -63.20
C ASP A 34 -101.26 -12.60 -63.34
N LYS A 35 -100.57 -11.50 -63.69
CA LYS A 35 -101.09 -10.15 -64.03
C LYS A 35 -101.87 -9.38 -62.96
N ARG A 36 -102.41 -10.05 -61.95
CA ARG A 36 -103.21 -9.45 -60.87
C ARG A 36 -102.56 -9.73 -59.51
N ILE A 37 -102.80 -8.82 -58.57
CA ILE A 37 -102.42 -9.01 -57.18
C ILE A 37 -103.49 -9.89 -56.54
N TRP A 38 -103.10 -11.07 -56.08
CA TRP A 38 -103.98 -11.99 -55.36
C TRP A 38 -103.75 -11.80 -53.87
N ARG A 39 -104.80 -11.36 -53.18
CA ARG A 39 -104.79 -11.10 -51.73
C ARG A 39 -105.61 -12.14 -51.00
N PHE A 40 -105.05 -12.69 -49.93
CA PHE A 40 -105.67 -13.68 -49.06
C PHE A 40 -105.63 -13.14 -47.62
N ASP A 41 -106.77 -12.71 -47.10
CA ASP A 41 -106.92 -12.24 -45.72
C ASP A 41 -107.23 -13.45 -44.81
N LEU A 42 -106.19 -13.92 -44.11
CA LEU A 42 -106.26 -15.08 -43.20
C LEU A 42 -106.63 -14.66 -41.76
N ASN A 43 -106.49 -13.38 -41.44
CA ASN A 43 -106.83 -12.76 -40.15
C ASN A 43 -106.22 -13.48 -38.94
N GLY A 44 -105.02 -14.07 -39.09
CA GLY A 44 -104.33 -14.77 -38.01
C GLY A 44 -105.02 -16.06 -37.54
N ARG A 45 -105.98 -16.58 -38.30
CA ARG A 45 -106.76 -17.79 -38.00
C ARG A 45 -106.40 -18.95 -38.95
N ASN A 46 -106.93 -20.13 -38.65
CA ASN A 46 -106.81 -21.29 -39.52
C ASN A 46 -107.54 -21.05 -40.85
N ALA A 47 -106.87 -21.33 -41.97
CA ALA A 47 -107.44 -21.22 -43.31
C ALA A 47 -107.34 -22.56 -44.04
N LEU A 48 -108.45 -22.97 -44.67
CA LEU A 48 -108.52 -24.19 -45.47
C LEU A 48 -108.47 -23.84 -46.96
N LEU A 49 -107.42 -24.27 -47.66
CA LEU A 49 -107.30 -24.11 -49.11
C LEU A 49 -107.95 -25.30 -49.83
N THR A 50 -109.10 -25.08 -50.48
CA THR A 50 -109.83 -26.11 -51.24
C THR A 50 -109.81 -25.82 -52.75
N GLY A 51 -110.05 -26.85 -53.57
CA GLY A 51 -110.13 -26.73 -55.03
C GLY A 51 -109.58 -27.97 -55.76
N ASN A 52 -109.77 -28.04 -57.07
CA ASN A 52 -109.32 -29.16 -57.90
C ASN A 52 -107.78 -29.26 -57.97
N ILE A 53 -107.25 -30.44 -58.32
CA ILE A 53 -105.82 -30.61 -58.59
C ILE A 53 -105.40 -29.63 -59.70
N GLY A 54 -104.27 -28.94 -59.51
CA GLY A 54 -103.80 -27.92 -60.46
C GLY A 54 -104.35 -26.50 -60.24
N SER A 55 -105.23 -26.28 -59.25
CA SER A 55 -105.82 -24.96 -58.96
C SER A 55 -104.88 -23.94 -58.28
N GLY A 56 -103.59 -24.27 -58.10
CA GLY A 56 -102.61 -23.36 -57.47
C GLY A 56 -102.53 -23.39 -55.93
N LYS A 57 -103.19 -24.34 -55.25
CA LYS A 57 -103.13 -24.47 -53.77
C LYS A 57 -101.69 -24.66 -53.25
N SER A 58 -100.99 -25.68 -53.75
CA SER A 58 -99.60 -25.95 -53.37
C SER A 58 -98.66 -24.81 -53.76
N THR A 59 -99.00 -24.06 -54.81
CA THR A 59 -98.27 -22.86 -55.21
C THR A 59 -98.36 -21.75 -54.16
N LEU A 60 -99.50 -21.57 -53.48
CA LEU A 60 -99.63 -20.62 -52.37
C LEU A 60 -98.87 -21.08 -51.12
N VAL A 61 -98.92 -22.38 -50.81
CA VAL A 61 -98.14 -22.95 -49.69
C VAL A 61 -96.65 -22.74 -49.94
N ASP A 62 -96.17 -23.05 -51.16
CA ASP A 62 -94.78 -22.81 -51.56
C ASP A 62 -94.41 -21.31 -51.47
N ALA A 63 -95.35 -20.38 -51.67
CA ALA A 63 -95.09 -18.94 -51.50
C ALA A 63 -94.78 -18.60 -50.04
N ILE A 64 -95.56 -19.14 -49.10
CA ILE A 64 -95.34 -18.96 -47.65
C ILE A 64 -94.02 -19.61 -47.24
N THR A 65 -93.73 -20.82 -47.71
CA THR A 65 -92.46 -21.50 -47.42
C THR A 65 -91.26 -20.70 -47.96
N THR A 66 -91.39 -20.16 -49.19
CA THR A 66 -90.35 -19.31 -49.79
C THR A 66 -90.10 -18.05 -48.98
N LEU A 67 -91.16 -17.48 -48.38
CA LEU A 67 -91.06 -16.27 -47.57
C LEU A 67 -90.22 -16.49 -46.30
N LEU A 68 -90.29 -17.68 -45.69
CA LEU A 68 -89.73 -17.96 -44.36
C LEU A 68 -88.46 -18.84 -44.37
N VAL A 69 -88.17 -19.55 -45.46
CA VAL A 69 -87.09 -20.55 -45.54
C VAL A 69 -86.17 -20.26 -46.74
N PRO A 70 -84.84 -20.48 -46.66
CA PRO A 70 -83.96 -20.22 -47.80
C PRO A 70 -84.30 -21.13 -48.98
N ALA A 71 -84.49 -20.54 -50.17
CA ALA A 71 -84.95 -21.25 -51.37
C ALA A 71 -84.08 -22.46 -51.82
N GLN A 72 -82.82 -22.56 -51.36
CA GLN A 72 -81.94 -23.70 -51.65
C GLN A 72 -82.29 -24.95 -50.83
N ARG A 73 -82.87 -24.77 -49.64
CA ARG A 73 -83.32 -25.85 -48.75
C ARG A 73 -84.73 -26.34 -49.12
N ILE A 74 -85.50 -25.53 -49.86
CA ILE A 74 -86.88 -25.84 -50.24
C ILE A 74 -86.92 -26.84 -51.40
N VAL A 75 -87.68 -27.91 -51.22
CA VAL A 75 -88.17 -28.76 -52.31
C VAL A 75 -89.58 -28.28 -52.65
N TYR A 76 -89.73 -27.61 -53.79
CA TYR A 76 -91.01 -27.02 -54.19
C TYR A 76 -92.02 -28.08 -54.61
N ASN A 77 -93.32 -27.78 -54.44
CA ASN A 77 -94.44 -28.68 -54.75
C ASN A 77 -94.51 -29.94 -53.89
N LYS A 78 -93.74 -29.99 -52.79
CA LYS A 78 -93.70 -31.15 -51.89
C LYS A 78 -95.04 -31.40 -51.18
N ALA A 79 -95.81 -30.34 -50.90
CA ALA A 79 -97.17 -30.42 -50.38
C ALA A 79 -98.17 -31.14 -51.32
N ALA A 80 -97.84 -31.28 -52.61
CA ALA A 80 -98.62 -32.07 -53.58
C ALA A 80 -98.10 -33.51 -53.76
N GLY A 81 -97.06 -33.92 -53.01
CA GLY A 81 -96.54 -35.28 -52.98
C GLY A 81 -95.43 -35.60 -53.99
N ALA A 82 -94.75 -34.61 -54.56
CA ALA A 82 -93.64 -34.80 -55.50
C ALA A 82 -92.35 -35.27 -54.79
N ASP A 83 -91.75 -36.38 -55.26
CA ASP A 83 -90.53 -36.98 -54.69
C ASP A 83 -89.23 -36.53 -55.37
N THR A 84 -89.29 -35.84 -56.51
CA THR A 84 -88.12 -35.27 -57.21
C THR A 84 -88.27 -33.77 -57.48
N ARG A 85 -87.15 -33.05 -57.67
CA ARG A 85 -87.09 -31.59 -57.91
C ARG A 85 -87.63 -31.20 -59.30
N GLU A 86 -88.89 -31.51 -59.58
CA GLU A 86 -89.56 -31.22 -60.86
C GLU A 86 -89.79 -29.71 -61.06
N ARG A 87 -89.89 -28.94 -59.97
CA ARG A 87 -90.06 -27.49 -59.98
C ARG A 87 -88.94 -26.78 -59.23
N SER A 88 -88.56 -25.61 -59.75
CA SER A 88 -87.52 -24.75 -59.18
C SER A 88 -88.07 -23.35 -58.90
N LEU A 89 -87.36 -22.55 -58.10
CA LEU A 89 -87.69 -21.14 -57.90
C LEU A 89 -87.92 -20.40 -59.23
N ARG A 90 -87.09 -20.69 -60.24
CA ARG A 90 -87.24 -20.14 -61.60
C ARG A 90 -88.61 -20.46 -62.19
N SER A 91 -89.07 -21.71 -62.13
CA SER A 91 -90.36 -22.10 -62.72
C SER A 91 -91.57 -21.41 -62.07
N TYR A 92 -91.48 -21.04 -60.78
CA TYR A 92 -92.52 -20.23 -60.12
C TYR A 92 -92.48 -18.77 -60.57
N VAL A 93 -91.28 -18.18 -60.69
CA VAL A 93 -91.11 -16.79 -61.15
C VAL A 93 -91.48 -16.60 -62.63
N THR A 94 -91.19 -17.56 -63.51
CA THR A 94 -91.58 -17.50 -64.94
C THR A 94 -92.99 -18.05 -65.20
N GLY A 95 -93.57 -18.77 -64.25
CA GLY A 95 -94.92 -19.32 -64.35
C GLY A 95 -95.02 -20.46 -65.36
N HIS A 96 -94.20 -21.50 -65.22
CA HIS A 96 -94.31 -22.70 -66.07
C HIS A 96 -95.61 -23.45 -65.77
N TYR A 97 -96.48 -23.57 -66.76
CA TYR A 97 -97.80 -24.23 -66.58
C TYR A 97 -98.05 -25.40 -67.54
N LYS A 98 -97.34 -25.45 -68.68
CA LYS A 98 -97.44 -26.53 -69.67
C LYS A 98 -96.05 -26.91 -70.18
N SER A 99 -95.83 -28.19 -70.40
CA SER A 99 -94.66 -28.69 -71.13
C SER A 99 -95.09 -28.97 -72.57
N GLU A 100 -94.41 -28.38 -73.54
CA GLU A 100 -94.64 -28.62 -74.96
C GLU A 100 -93.46 -29.43 -75.51
N ARG A 101 -93.75 -30.52 -76.20
CA ARG A 101 -92.73 -31.35 -76.82
C ARG A 101 -92.52 -30.81 -78.24
N ASN A 102 -91.28 -30.45 -78.56
CA ASN A 102 -90.96 -29.97 -79.89
C ASN A 102 -90.76 -31.18 -80.82
N ASP A 103 -91.72 -31.44 -81.72
CA ASP A 103 -91.71 -32.62 -82.59
C ASP A 103 -90.49 -32.69 -83.52
N ALA A 104 -89.82 -31.55 -83.79
CA ALA A 104 -88.61 -31.50 -84.61
C ALA A 104 -87.31 -31.88 -83.87
N THR A 105 -87.24 -31.68 -82.55
CA THR A 105 -86.00 -31.87 -81.77
C THR A 105 -86.13 -32.91 -80.65
N GLY A 106 -87.32 -33.48 -80.43
CA GLY A 106 -87.61 -34.45 -79.38
C GLY A 106 -87.51 -33.91 -77.93
N SER A 107 -87.08 -32.66 -77.76
CA SER A 107 -86.86 -31.99 -76.48
C SER A 107 -88.14 -31.36 -75.96
N THR A 108 -88.33 -31.47 -74.64
CA THR A 108 -89.48 -30.89 -73.93
C THR A 108 -89.13 -29.48 -73.48
N LYS A 109 -89.85 -28.46 -73.97
CA LYS A 109 -89.68 -27.07 -73.58
C LYS A 109 -90.87 -26.62 -72.73
N SER A 110 -90.59 -26.00 -71.59
CA SER A 110 -91.64 -25.46 -70.73
C SER A 110 -92.17 -24.14 -71.29
N VAL A 111 -93.50 -24.02 -71.37
CA VAL A 111 -94.20 -22.79 -71.75
C VAL A 111 -94.36 -21.93 -70.49
N SER A 112 -93.84 -20.70 -70.56
CA SER A 112 -93.85 -19.73 -69.45
C SER A 112 -94.98 -18.72 -69.64
N LEU A 113 -95.69 -18.38 -68.56
CA LEU A 113 -96.68 -17.30 -68.56
C LEU A 113 -96.05 -15.91 -68.66
N ARG A 114 -94.78 -15.79 -68.26
CA ARG A 114 -94.08 -14.50 -68.11
C ARG A 114 -92.74 -14.50 -68.84
N ASP A 115 -92.37 -13.31 -69.28
CA ASP A 115 -91.09 -13.03 -69.92
C ASP A 115 -90.05 -12.50 -68.90
N THR A 116 -88.90 -12.06 -69.39
CA THR A 116 -87.81 -11.53 -68.56
C THR A 116 -88.02 -10.07 -68.12
N GLN A 117 -89.12 -9.42 -68.53
CA GLN A 117 -89.46 -8.05 -68.13
C GLN A 117 -90.40 -8.01 -66.91
N SER A 118 -90.95 -9.15 -66.52
CA SER A 118 -91.84 -9.28 -65.37
C SER A 118 -91.07 -9.39 -64.05
N TYR A 119 -91.66 -8.87 -62.98
CA TYR A 119 -91.21 -9.09 -61.60
C TYR A 119 -92.29 -9.83 -60.80
N THR A 120 -91.85 -10.52 -59.76
CA THR A 120 -92.69 -11.34 -58.88
C THR A 120 -92.55 -10.84 -57.46
N VAL A 121 -93.66 -10.74 -56.73
CA VAL A 121 -93.67 -10.31 -55.33
C VAL A 121 -94.47 -11.30 -54.50
N ILE A 122 -93.88 -11.76 -53.41
CA ILE A 122 -94.57 -12.47 -52.33
C ILE A 122 -94.50 -11.57 -51.12
N LEU A 123 -95.64 -11.31 -50.47
CA LEU A 123 -95.72 -10.47 -49.29
C LEU A 123 -96.61 -11.15 -48.24
N GLY A 124 -96.10 -11.27 -47.01
CA GLY A 124 -96.84 -11.75 -45.85
C GLY A 124 -96.85 -10.70 -44.75
N VAL A 125 -98.04 -10.32 -44.28
CA VAL A 125 -98.22 -9.47 -43.11
C VAL A 125 -98.50 -10.37 -41.91
N PHE A 126 -97.64 -10.28 -40.89
CA PHE A 126 -97.76 -11.00 -39.64
C PHE A 126 -98.15 -10.04 -38.54
N LYS A 127 -99.20 -10.37 -37.77
CA LYS A 127 -99.64 -9.57 -36.63
C LYS A 127 -99.55 -10.39 -35.35
N ASN A 128 -99.11 -9.75 -34.28
CA ASN A 128 -99.21 -10.26 -32.93
C ASN A 128 -100.27 -9.43 -32.21
N GLU A 129 -101.48 -9.97 -32.09
CA GLU A 129 -102.64 -9.23 -31.55
C GLU A 129 -102.44 -8.84 -30.09
N GLY A 130 -101.75 -9.68 -29.29
CA GLY A 130 -101.50 -9.40 -27.88
C GLY A 130 -100.58 -8.21 -27.62
N TYR A 131 -99.64 -7.93 -28.52
CA TYR A 131 -98.69 -6.83 -28.36
C TYR A 131 -98.89 -5.69 -29.37
N LEU A 132 -99.98 -5.74 -30.16
CA LEU A 132 -100.26 -4.80 -31.26
C LEU A 132 -99.09 -4.61 -32.24
N GLN A 133 -98.27 -5.64 -32.42
CA GLN A 133 -97.12 -5.59 -33.31
C GLN A 133 -97.50 -6.07 -34.71
N THR A 134 -97.08 -5.34 -35.74
CA THR A 134 -97.25 -5.73 -37.14
C THR A 134 -95.90 -5.80 -37.84
N VAL A 135 -95.62 -6.92 -38.47
CA VAL A 135 -94.40 -7.16 -39.24
C VAL A 135 -94.78 -7.60 -40.64
N THR A 136 -94.30 -6.88 -41.65
CA THR A 136 -94.42 -7.29 -43.05
C THR A 136 -93.10 -7.84 -43.55
N LEU A 137 -93.20 -9.01 -44.17
CA LEU A 137 -92.11 -9.69 -44.86
C LEU A 137 -92.45 -9.75 -46.35
N ALA A 138 -91.51 -9.40 -47.22
CA ALA A 138 -91.70 -9.58 -48.65
C ALA A 138 -90.43 -10.02 -49.38
N GLN A 139 -90.60 -10.73 -50.49
CA GLN A 139 -89.55 -11.11 -51.41
C GLN A 139 -89.91 -10.67 -52.82
N VAL A 140 -88.98 -9.98 -53.47
CA VAL A 140 -89.12 -9.50 -54.84
C VAL A 140 -88.15 -10.26 -55.73
N PHE A 141 -88.63 -10.82 -56.83
CA PHE A 141 -87.84 -11.58 -57.79
C PHE A 141 -87.93 -10.97 -59.19
N TRP A 142 -86.84 -11.03 -59.94
CA TRP A 142 -86.78 -10.64 -61.35
C TRP A 142 -85.69 -11.40 -62.10
N ILE A 143 -85.75 -11.38 -63.43
CA ILE A 143 -84.75 -12.06 -64.26
C ILE A 143 -83.83 -11.01 -64.89
N LYS A 144 -82.53 -11.10 -64.60
CA LYS A 144 -81.51 -10.29 -65.29
C LYS A 144 -81.19 -10.92 -66.64
N LYS A 145 -81.01 -10.10 -67.68
CA LYS A 145 -80.49 -10.56 -68.98
C LYS A 145 -79.17 -11.32 -68.71
N GLN A 146 -79.06 -12.57 -69.16
CA GLN A 146 -77.93 -13.51 -68.96
C GLN A 146 -77.90 -14.35 -67.66
N GLN A 147 -78.82 -14.19 -66.69
CA GLN A 147 -78.85 -15.04 -65.49
C GLN A 147 -79.93 -16.15 -65.57
N VAL A 148 -79.52 -17.38 -65.24
CA VAL A 148 -80.43 -18.55 -65.19
C VAL A 148 -81.26 -18.55 -63.91
N GLN A 149 -80.75 -18.10 -62.77
CA GLN A 149 -81.53 -17.98 -61.54
C GLN A 149 -82.15 -16.58 -61.41
N PRO A 150 -83.40 -16.46 -60.93
CA PRO A 150 -83.98 -15.16 -60.61
C PRO A 150 -83.14 -14.41 -59.57
N ALA A 151 -82.84 -13.15 -59.85
CA ALA A 151 -82.31 -12.24 -58.85
C ALA A 151 -83.42 -11.91 -57.83
N ARG A 152 -83.02 -11.62 -56.59
CA ARG A 152 -83.96 -11.33 -55.50
C ARG A 152 -83.39 -10.33 -54.50
N PHE A 153 -84.29 -9.65 -53.82
CA PHE A 153 -83.99 -8.96 -52.56
C PHE A 153 -85.16 -9.17 -51.60
N PHE A 154 -84.88 -8.95 -50.32
CA PHE A 154 -85.80 -9.19 -49.22
C PHE A 154 -86.21 -7.86 -48.59
N VAL A 155 -87.45 -7.75 -48.14
CA VAL A 155 -88.00 -6.55 -47.52
C VAL A 155 -88.60 -6.91 -46.17
N CYS A 156 -88.23 -6.14 -45.15
CA CYS A 156 -88.72 -6.24 -43.79
C CYS A 156 -89.27 -4.89 -43.35
N ALA A 157 -90.42 -4.86 -42.69
CA ALA A 157 -90.95 -3.62 -42.11
C ALA A 157 -91.78 -3.91 -40.85
N GLU A 158 -91.65 -3.09 -39.81
CA GLU A 158 -92.47 -3.13 -38.59
C GLU A 158 -93.79 -2.34 -38.78
N LYS A 159 -94.39 -2.48 -39.97
CA LYS A 159 -95.66 -1.87 -40.36
C LYS A 159 -96.31 -2.71 -41.45
N GLU A 160 -97.58 -2.44 -41.71
CA GLU A 160 -98.34 -3.09 -42.79
C GLU A 160 -97.91 -2.52 -44.16
N LEU A 161 -97.45 -3.40 -45.07
CA LEU A 161 -97.22 -3.06 -46.48
C LEU A 161 -98.18 -3.86 -47.37
N SER A 162 -98.54 -3.30 -48.51
CA SER A 162 -99.36 -3.93 -49.57
C SER A 162 -98.61 -3.89 -50.90
N ILE A 163 -98.78 -4.92 -51.73
CA ILE A 163 -98.20 -4.97 -53.08
C ILE A 163 -98.73 -3.80 -53.90
N GLN A 164 -100.04 -3.52 -53.81
CA GLN A 164 -100.70 -2.48 -54.60
C GLN A 164 -100.11 -1.09 -54.35
N GLU A 165 -99.90 -0.70 -53.09
CA GLU A 165 -99.45 0.66 -52.77
C GLU A 165 -97.93 0.81 -52.80
N HIS A 166 -97.19 -0.25 -52.42
CA HIS A 166 -95.76 -0.15 -52.11
C HIS A 166 -94.85 -0.84 -53.14
N PHE A 167 -95.39 -1.78 -53.93
CA PHE A 167 -94.64 -2.56 -54.92
C PHE A 167 -95.15 -2.36 -56.35
N THR A 168 -95.93 -1.30 -56.61
CA THR A 168 -96.32 -0.86 -57.96
C THR A 168 -95.92 0.61 -58.18
N GLY A 169 -96.06 1.12 -59.41
CA GLY A 169 -95.85 2.55 -59.70
C GLY A 169 -94.39 3.04 -59.76
N PHE A 170 -93.40 2.13 -59.74
CA PHE A 170 -91.96 2.47 -59.78
C PHE A 170 -91.36 2.45 -61.21
N GLY A 171 -92.17 2.28 -62.25
CA GLY A 171 -91.70 2.12 -63.63
C GLY A 171 -91.08 0.75 -63.90
N THR A 172 -89.99 0.70 -64.67
CA THR A 172 -89.28 -0.55 -65.04
C THR A 172 -87.98 -0.78 -64.26
N ASP A 173 -87.54 0.17 -63.42
CA ASP A 173 -86.26 0.08 -62.69
C ASP A 173 -86.44 -0.42 -61.25
N ILE A 174 -85.92 -1.62 -61.00
CA ILE A 174 -85.97 -2.29 -59.69
C ILE A 174 -85.12 -1.55 -58.64
N LEU A 175 -84.09 -0.81 -59.05
CA LEU A 175 -83.31 0.02 -58.11
C LEU A 175 -84.15 1.17 -57.55
N GLN A 176 -85.07 1.72 -58.34
CA GLN A 176 -86.01 2.74 -57.88
C GLN A 176 -86.99 2.17 -56.85
N LEU A 177 -87.50 0.96 -57.05
CA LEU A 177 -88.32 0.25 -56.06
C LEU A 177 -87.59 0.09 -54.72
N ARG A 178 -86.31 -0.32 -54.75
CA ARG A 178 -85.49 -0.45 -53.52
C ARG A 178 -85.34 0.88 -52.78
N LYS A 179 -85.15 1.98 -53.50
CA LYS A 179 -85.06 3.33 -52.91
C LYS A 179 -86.38 3.77 -52.29
N ASN A 180 -87.51 3.58 -52.98
CA ASN A 180 -88.84 3.95 -52.50
C ASN A 180 -89.21 3.20 -51.20
N LEU A 181 -88.94 1.89 -51.15
CA LEU A 181 -89.19 1.08 -49.95
C LEU A 181 -88.36 1.54 -48.75
N ARG A 182 -87.07 1.84 -48.96
CA ARG A 182 -86.20 2.39 -47.90
C ARG A 182 -86.65 3.76 -47.43
N ALA A 183 -87.06 4.64 -48.33
CA ALA A 183 -87.58 5.97 -47.99
C ALA A 183 -88.86 5.90 -47.14
N GLN A 184 -89.64 4.84 -47.31
CA GLN A 184 -90.83 4.55 -46.50
C GLN A 184 -90.49 3.82 -45.18
N GLY A 185 -89.21 3.62 -44.84
CA GLY A 185 -88.77 2.99 -43.60
C GLY A 185 -88.78 1.46 -43.61
N ALA A 186 -88.84 0.81 -44.78
CA ALA A 186 -88.63 -0.63 -44.89
C ALA A 186 -87.13 -0.97 -45.01
N GLU A 187 -86.69 -2.02 -44.33
CA GLU A 187 -85.34 -2.57 -44.46
C GLU A 187 -85.26 -3.49 -45.69
N VAL A 188 -84.29 -3.23 -46.56
CA VAL A 188 -84.11 -3.97 -47.82
C VAL A 188 -82.76 -4.66 -47.84
N GLU A 189 -82.79 -5.99 -47.74
CA GLU A 189 -81.64 -6.88 -47.61
C GLU A 189 -81.37 -7.69 -48.88
N ASP A 190 -80.10 -7.95 -49.16
CA ASP A 190 -79.68 -8.83 -50.27
C ASP A 190 -79.43 -10.28 -49.81
N SER A 191 -79.19 -10.49 -48.52
CA SER A 191 -78.88 -11.80 -47.93
C SER A 191 -80.07 -12.35 -47.14
N PHE A 192 -80.44 -13.61 -47.44
CA PHE A 192 -81.46 -14.31 -46.67
C PHE A 192 -81.08 -14.44 -45.19
N ASN A 193 -79.80 -14.62 -44.85
CA ASN A 193 -79.38 -14.80 -43.44
C ASN A 193 -79.62 -13.53 -42.62
N ARG A 194 -79.40 -12.34 -43.21
CA ARG A 194 -79.69 -11.05 -42.54
C ARG A 194 -81.19 -10.83 -42.39
N TYR A 195 -81.93 -11.07 -43.47
CA TYR A 195 -83.40 -11.08 -43.46
C TYR A 195 -83.97 -12.04 -42.40
N ALA A 196 -83.42 -13.26 -42.30
CA ALA A 196 -83.83 -14.27 -41.34
C ALA A 196 -83.51 -13.89 -39.90
N ALA A 197 -82.29 -13.41 -39.62
CA ALA A 197 -81.92 -12.90 -38.30
C ALA A 197 -82.83 -11.73 -37.89
N TRP A 198 -83.17 -10.86 -38.85
CA TRP A 198 -84.06 -9.72 -38.63
C TRP A 198 -85.44 -10.17 -38.14
N PHE A 199 -86.14 -11.05 -38.88
CA PHE A 199 -87.49 -11.44 -38.48
C PHE A 199 -87.48 -12.43 -37.30
N ARG A 200 -86.48 -13.31 -37.18
CA ARG A 200 -86.37 -14.26 -36.05
C ARG A 200 -86.28 -13.54 -34.71
N ARG A 201 -85.51 -12.46 -34.65
CA ARG A 201 -85.41 -11.62 -33.43
C ARG A 201 -86.76 -11.03 -33.03
N ARG A 202 -87.59 -10.60 -34.00
CA ARG A 202 -88.92 -10.05 -33.71
C ARG A 202 -89.93 -11.13 -33.36
N PHE A 203 -89.88 -12.27 -34.05
CA PHE A 203 -90.78 -13.39 -33.82
C PHE A 203 -90.44 -14.20 -32.57
N GLY A 204 -89.33 -13.90 -31.87
CA GLY A 204 -88.90 -14.65 -30.69
C GLY A 204 -88.33 -16.04 -31.02
N ILE A 205 -87.78 -16.22 -32.22
CA ILE A 205 -87.24 -17.51 -32.68
C ILE A 205 -85.74 -17.59 -32.37
N GLU A 206 -85.41 -18.12 -31.20
CA GLU A 206 -84.02 -18.23 -30.70
C GLU A 206 -83.16 -19.19 -31.53
N ASN A 207 -83.69 -20.37 -31.89
CA ASN A 207 -82.95 -21.42 -32.60
C ASN A 207 -83.26 -21.44 -34.11
N GLU A 208 -82.24 -21.58 -34.97
CA GLU A 208 -82.41 -21.68 -36.43
C GLU A 208 -83.15 -22.97 -36.82
N GLN A 209 -82.98 -24.04 -36.04
CA GLN A 209 -83.64 -25.33 -36.25
C GLN A 209 -85.17 -25.21 -36.26
N ALA A 210 -85.75 -24.19 -35.63
CA ALA A 210 -87.19 -23.96 -35.66
C ALA A 210 -87.73 -23.70 -37.09
N LEU A 211 -86.94 -23.07 -37.96
CA LEU A 211 -87.33 -22.86 -39.37
C LEU A 211 -87.18 -24.14 -40.21
N ASP A 212 -86.21 -24.98 -39.87
CA ASP A 212 -86.05 -26.29 -40.51
C ASP A 212 -87.21 -27.23 -40.10
N LEU A 213 -87.66 -27.18 -38.84
CA LEU A 213 -88.87 -27.83 -38.36
C LEU A 213 -90.11 -27.35 -39.11
N PHE A 214 -90.24 -26.04 -39.34
CA PHE A 214 -91.34 -25.49 -40.15
C PHE A 214 -91.33 -26.06 -41.58
N LEU A 215 -90.16 -26.15 -42.23
CA LEU A 215 -90.06 -26.75 -43.56
C LEU A 215 -90.48 -28.23 -43.58
N GLN A 216 -90.11 -28.99 -42.55
CA GLN A 216 -90.48 -30.40 -42.44
C GLN A 216 -91.98 -30.60 -42.19
N THR A 217 -92.59 -29.76 -41.35
CA THR A 217 -94.03 -29.83 -41.00
C THR A 217 -94.95 -29.47 -42.16
N VAL A 218 -94.56 -28.54 -43.04
CA VAL A 218 -95.30 -28.23 -44.29
C VAL A 218 -95.43 -29.44 -45.23
N SER A 219 -94.55 -30.44 -45.05
CA SER A 219 -94.48 -31.66 -45.86
C SER A 219 -94.71 -32.93 -45.02
N MET A 220 -95.72 -32.95 -44.16
CA MET A 220 -96.13 -34.18 -43.46
C MET A 220 -96.69 -35.22 -44.45
N LYS A 221 -95.81 -36.04 -45.03
CA LYS A 221 -96.19 -37.26 -45.75
C LYS A 221 -95.88 -38.53 -44.93
N SER A 222 -94.92 -38.50 -44.01
CA SER A 222 -94.79 -39.43 -42.87
C SER A 222 -93.64 -38.97 -41.96
N VAL A 223 -93.84 -38.96 -40.64
CA VAL A 223 -92.72 -38.90 -39.68
C VAL A 223 -92.43 -40.35 -39.30
N ASP A 224 -91.35 -40.92 -39.83
CA ASP A 224 -91.06 -42.35 -39.66
C ASP A 224 -90.66 -42.69 -38.20
N ASN A 225 -90.10 -41.73 -37.44
CA ASN A 225 -89.83 -41.87 -36.01
C ASN A 225 -89.94 -40.52 -35.26
N ILE A 226 -90.98 -40.38 -34.43
CA ILE A 226 -91.21 -39.18 -33.61
C ILE A 226 -90.10 -38.96 -32.57
N THR A 227 -89.49 -40.04 -32.07
CA THR A 227 -88.47 -39.96 -31.01
C THR A 227 -87.20 -39.29 -31.51
N ASP A 228 -86.74 -39.70 -32.70
CA ASP A 228 -85.54 -39.13 -33.31
C ASP A 228 -85.80 -37.68 -33.74
N PHE A 229 -86.99 -37.40 -34.26
CA PHE A 229 -87.41 -36.03 -34.57
C PHE A 229 -87.34 -35.10 -33.35
N VAL A 230 -87.86 -35.52 -32.20
CA VAL A 230 -87.81 -34.72 -30.95
C VAL A 230 -86.36 -34.59 -30.46
N ARG A 231 -85.58 -35.68 -30.45
CA ARG A 231 -84.21 -35.67 -29.94
C ARG A 231 -83.28 -34.79 -30.77
N GLU A 232 -83.42 -34.81 -32.10
CA GLU A 232 -82.53 -34.07 -32.99
C GLU A 232 -82.94 -32.61 -33.17
N ASN A 233 -84.24 -32.30 -33.13
CA ASN A 233 -84.73 -30.97 -33.51
C ASN A 233 -85.33 -30.16 -32.35
N MET A 234 -85.71 -30.79 -31.22
CA MET A 234 -86.30 -30.07 -30.08
C MET A 234 -85.37 -29.98 -28.86
N LEU A 235 -84.40 -30.89 -28.70
CA LEU A 235 -83.44 -30.85 -27.59
C LEU A 235 -82.18 -30.08 -28.00
N ALA A 236 -81.96 -28.91 -27.40
CA ALA A 236 -80.71 -28.18 -27.54
C ALA A 236 -79.53 -29.00 -26.97
N ARG A 237 -78.38 -29.01 -27.65
CA ARG A 237 -77.16 -29.68 -27.15
C ARG A 237 -76.71 -29.00 -25.85
N PHE A 238 -76.61 -29.77 -24.76
CA PHE A 238 -76.13 -29.31 -23.46
C PHE A 238 -74.62 -29.56 -23.35
N ASP A 239 -73.81 -28.51 -23.14
CA ASP A 239 -72.35 -28.64 -22.97
C ASP A 239 -71.98 -28.69 -21.48
N ALA A 240 -71.80 -29.91 -20.95
CA ALA A 240 -71.43 -30.13 -19.55
C ALA A 240 -69.95 -29.86 -19.26
N SER A 241 -69.10 -29.81 -20.30
CA SER A 241 -67.64 -29.72 -20.13
C SER A 241 -67.23 -28.35 -19.58
N GLU A 242 -67.87 -27.28 -20.05
CA GLU A 242 -67.53 -25.91 -19.65
C GLU A 242 -67.76 -25.68 -18.14
N ARG A 243 -68.86 -26.21 -17.57
CA ARG A 243 -69.16 -26.08 -16.15
C ARG A 243 -68.18 -26.86 -15.26
N ILE A 244 -67.70 -28.02 -15.71
CA ILE A 244 -66.73 -28.82 -14.95
C ILE A 244 -65.37 -28.11 -14.91
N HIS A 245 -64.92 -27.55 -16.04
CA HIS A 245 -63.66 -26.79 -16.08
C HIS A 245 -63.72 -25.54 -15.20
N ALA A 246 -64.85 -24.82 -15.21
CA ALA A 246 -65.05 -23.67 -14.34
C ALA A 246 -64.97 -24.03 -12.84
N LEU A 247 -65.49 -25.20 -12.44
CA LEU A 247 -65.44 -25.67 -11.06
C LEU A 247 -64.01 -26.04 -10.63
N ILE A 248 -63.27 -26.73 -11.50
CA ILE A 248 -61.87 -27.12 -11.23
C ILE A 248 -60.99 -25.87 -11.09
N SER A 249 -61.10 -24.93 -12.04
CA SER A 249 -60.35 -23.67 -11.98
C SER A 249 -60.63 -22.91 -10.69
N HIS A 250 -61.90 -22.83 -10.26
CA HIS A 250 -62.26 -22.17 -9.02
C HIS A 250 -61.70 -22.87 -7.77
N PHE A 251 -61.56 -24.20 -7.79
CA PHE A 251 -60.92 -24.94 -6.70
C PHE A 251 -59.41 -24.70 -6.66
N GLU A 252 -58.75 -24.70 -7.83
CA GLU A 252 -57.31 -24.39 -7.94
C GLU A 252 -57.02 -22.98 -7.43
N ASP A 253 -57.82 -21.98 -7.82
CA ASP A 253 -57.69 -20.60 -7.34
C ASP A 253 -57.80 -20.49 -5.80
N LEU A 254 -58.70 -21.28 -5.20
CA LEU A 254 -58.90 -21.34 -3.75
C LEU A 254 -57.73 -22.03 -3.03
N ASP A 255 -57.21 -23.14 -3.57
CA ASP A 255 -56.07 -23.85 -2.99
C ASP A 255 -54.81 -22.99 -3.08
N ASP A 256 -54.55 -22.35 -4.22
CA ASP A 256 -53.43 -21.43 -4.39
C ASP A 256 -53.48 -20.27 -3.39
N SER A 257 -54.67 -19.69 -3.19
CA SER A 257 -54.90 -18.64 -2.19
C SER A 257 -54.62 -19.14 -0.77
N HIS A 258 -55.05 -20.35 -0.43
CA HIS A 258 -54.83 -20.95 0.88
C HIS A 258 -53.33 -21.27 1.11
N GLN A 259 -52.64 -21.84 0.12
CA GLN A 259 -51.20 -22.10 0.17
C GLN A 259 -50.40 -20.81 0.31
N ALA A 260 -50.80 -19.73 -0.37
CA ALA A 260 -50.18 -18.42 -0.24
C ALA A 260 -50.30 -17.88 1.20
N VAL A 261 -51.47 -18.02 1.83
CA VAL A 261 -51.69 -17.62 3.23
C VAL A 261 -50.83 -18.45 4.19
N LEU A 262 -50.77 -19.78 4.03
CA LEU A 262 -49.91 -20.63 4.85
C LEU A 262 -48.43 -20.26 4.71
N LYS A 263 -47.98 -19.98 3.49
CA LYS A 263 -46.61 -19.53 3.22
C LYS A 263 -46.31 -18.19 3.89
N ALA A 264 -47.23 -17.23 3.81
CA ALA A 264 -47.10 -15.93 4.47
C ALA A 264 -47.05 -16.07 6.00
N GLN A 265 -47.92 -16.90 6.60
CA GLN A 265 -47.89 -17.18 8.04
C GLN A 265 -46.57 -17.81 8.48
N LYS A 266 -46.03 -18.75 7.70
CA LYS A 266 -44.72 -19.37 7.96
C LYS A 266 -43.56 -18.38 7.81
N GLN A 267 -43.64 -17.46 6.84
CA GLN A 267 -42.65 -16.40 6.70
C GLN A 267 -42.69 -15.45 7.91
N ILE A 268 -43.88 -15.03 8.34
CA ILE A 268 -44.03 -14.20 9.53
C ILE A 268 -43.46 -14.91 10.75
N SER A 269 -43.83 -16.17 11.01
CA SER A 269 -43.35 -16.89 12.18
C SER A 269 -41.83 -17.07 12.22
N LEU A 270 -41.18 -17.22 11.07
CA LEU A 270 -39.72 -17.29 10.96
C LEU A 270 -39.04 -15.91 11.11
N LEU A 271 -39.69 -14.84 10.67
CA LEU A 271 -39.13 -13.49 10.69
C LEU A 271 -39.35 -12.76 12.03
N THR A 272 -40.43 -13.05 12.76
CA THR A 272 -40.71 -12.43 14.07
C THR A 272 -39.53 -12.52 15.05
N PRO A 273 -38.94 -13.70 15.36
CA PRO A 273 -37.82 -13.76 16.29
C PRO A 273 -36.59 -12.98 15.79
N LEU A 274 -36.37 -12.92 14.47
CA LEU A 274 -35.28 -12.13 13.89
C LEU A 274 -35.46 -10.63 14.15
N THR A 275 -36.70 -10.12 14.11
CA THR A 275 -36.98 -8.72 14.43
C THR A 275 -36.70 -8.39 15.90
N GLU A 276 -37.08 -9.29 16.82
CA GLU A 276 -36.79 -9.16 18.25
C GLU A 276 -35.27 -9.19 18.52
N ASP A 277 -34.55 -10.13 17.91
CA ASP A 277 -33.09 -10.23 18.00
C ASP A 277 -32.40 -8.98 17.46
N LEU A 278 -32.88 -8.41 16.34
CA LEU A 278 -32.34 -7.17 15.79
C LEU A 278 -32.55 -5.99 16.73
N THR A 279 -33.72 -5.88 17.37
CA THR A 279 -33.96 -4.84 18.39
C THR A 279 -33.04 -5.01 19.61
N ALA A 280 -32.91 -6.23 20.14
CA ALA A 280 -32.00 -6.51 21.26
C ALA A 280 -30.53 -6.22 20.90
N HIS A 281 -30.12 -6.57 19.68
CA HIS A 281 -28.78 -6.24 19.18
C HIS A 281 -28.57 -4.74 19.04
N ALA A 282 -29.54 -3.98 18.53
CA ALA A 282 -29.45 -2.53 18.41
C ALA A 282 -29.32 -1.84 19.78
N GLU A 283 -30.07 -2.29 20.79
CA GLU A 283 -29.95 -1.80 22.16
C GLU A 283 -28.58 -2.13 22.76
N SER A 284 -28.12 -3.37 22.61
CA SER A 284 -26.81 -3.81 23.08
C SER A 284 -25.67 -3.03 22.43
N LYS A 285 -25.75 -2.78 21.12
CA LYS A 285 -24.80 -1.96 20.37
C LYS A 285 -24.78 -0.53 20.87
N THR A 286 -25.94 0.09 21.07
CA THR A 286 -26.05 1.45 21.60
C THR A 286 -25.43 1.55 23.00
N ARG A 287 -25.70 0.56 23.87
CA ARG A 287 -25.09 0.48 25.21
C ARG A 287 -23.57 0.29 25.13
N HIS A 288 -23.09 -0.55 24.22
CA HIS A 288 -21.66 -0.75 23.96
C HIS A 288 -20.97 0.55 23.53
N ASP A 289 -21.54 1.24 22.53
CA ASP A 289 -20.97 2.49 22.00
C ASP A 289 -20.94 3.59 23.06
N THR A 290 -21.99 3.68 23.89
CA THR A 290 -22.04 4.59 25.04
C THR A 290 -20.94 4.29 26.06
N LEU A 291 -20.79 3.02 26.47
CA LEU A 291 -19.74 2.61 27.41
C LEU A 291 -18.34 2.84 26.84
N LYS A 292 -18.15 2.63 25.53
CA LYS A 292 -16.89 2.90 24.83
C LYS A 292 -16.56 4.39 24.83
N ALA A 293 -17.54 5.26 24.58
CA ALA A 293 -17.39 6.71 24.66
C ALA A 293 -17.05 7.16 26.08
N CYS A 294 -17.76 6.65 27.10
CA CYS A 294 -17.43 6.90 28.51
C CYS A 294 -15.99 6.48 28.84
N ARG A 295 -15.55 5.30 28.36
CA ARG A 295 -14.18 4.82 28.58
C ARG A 295 -13.14 5.71 27.92
N GLN A 296 -13.41 6.20 26.71
CA GLN A 296 -12.52 7.13 26.00
C GLN A 296 -12.47 8.51 26.69
N ALA A 297 -13.55 8.92 27.36
CA ALA A 297 -13.60 10.18 28.11
C ALA A 297 -12.95 10.11 29.51
N LEU A 298 -12.77 8.90 30.09
CA LEU A 298 -12.19 8.72 31.43
C LEU A 298 -10.82 9.43 31.63
N PRO A 299 -9.83 9.31 30.71
CA PRO A 299 -8.56 10.01 30.86
C PRO A 299 -8.72 11.53 30.98
N GLY A 300 -9.62 12.12 30.17
CA GLY A 300 -9.91 13.56 30.23
C GLY A 300 -10.58 13.97 31.54
N TYR A 301 -11.54 13.17 32.02
CA TYR A 301 -12.21 13.39 33.30
C TYR A 301 -11.26 13.27 34.50
N PHE A 302 -10.39 12.26 34.52
CA PHE A 302 -9.38 12.13 35.57
C PHE A 302 -8.31 13.23 35.49
N ALA A 303 -7.94 13.65 34.28
CA ALA A 303 -7.04 14.79 34.09
C ALA A 303 -7.66 16.08 34.62
N SER A 304 -8.95 16.33 34.40
CA SER A 304 -9.63 17.52 34.93
C SER A 304 -9.72 17.47 36.45
N GLN A 305 -10.06 16.33 37.05
CA GLN A 305 -10.06 16.18 38.52
C GLN A 305 -8.65 16.35 39.11
N LYS A 306 -7.62 15.80 38.45
CA LYS A 306 -6.23 15.98 38.85
C LYS A 306 -5.79 17.44 38.74
N ALA A 307 -6.20 18.15 37.69
CA ALA A 307 -5.92 19.57 37.52
C ALA A 307 -6.50 20.39 38.67
N THR A 308 -7.78 20.17 39.02
CA THR A 308 -8.43 20.84 40.16
C THR A 308 -7.69 20.60 41.48
N LEU A 309 -7.28 19.36 41.76
CA LEU A 309 -6.52 19.04 42.98
C LEU A 309 -5.12 19.67 42.98
N LEU A 310 -4.46 19.74 41.81
CA LEU A 310 -3.16 20.38 41.67
C LEU A 310 -3.28 21.90 41.85
N GLU A 311 -4.32 22.53 41.30
CA GLU A 311 -4.60 23.97 41.51
C GLU A 311 -4.81 24.29 42.99
N GLN A 312 -5.60 23.48 43.70
CA GLN A 312 -5.78 23.62 45.15
C GLN A 312 -4.45 23.47 45.91
N LYS A 313 -3.61 22.51 45.49
CA LYS A 313 -2.29 22.30 46.11
C LYS A 313 -1.36 23.48 45.81
N ILE A 314 -1.33 23.99 44.59
CA ILE A 314 -0.54 25.16 44.21
C ILE A 314 -0.94 26.37 45.05
N ALA A 315 -2.24 26.64 45.20
CA ALA A 315 -2.72 27.74 46.03
C ALA A 315 -2.25 27.61 47.49
N LYS A 316 -2.35 26.40 48.07
CA LYS A 316 -1.87 26.15 49.44
C LYS A 316 -0.35 26.34 49.58
N GLU A 317 0.44 25.86 48.61
CA GLU A 317 1.89 26.05 48.63
C GLU A 317 2.28 27.53 48.42
N GLN A 318 1.50 28.29 47.64
CA GLN A 318 1.69 29.73 47.49
C GLN A 318 1.44 30.46 48.81
N ASP A 319 0.40 30.11 49.57
CA ASP A 319 0.14 30.67 50.89
C ASP A 319 1.27 30.36 51.88
N ILE A 320 1.78 29.12 51.86
CA ILE A 320 2.93 28.71 52.68
C ILE A 320 4.19 29.49 52.27
N ALA A 321 4.45 29.62 50.97
CA ALA A 321 5.60 30.37 50.47
C ALA A 321 5.51 31.85 50.86
N ALA A 322 4.34 32.47 50.78
CA ALA A 322 4.12 33.84 51.22
C ALA A 322 4.39 34.01 52.73
N THR A 323 3.91 33.06 53.55
CA THR A 323 4.16 33.05 55.00
C THR A 323 5.65 32.89 55.30
N ASN A 324 6.32 31.96 54.65
CA ASN A 324 7.76 31.74 54.82
C ASN A 324 8.58 32.94 54.37
N GLN A 325 8.19 33.59 53.27
CA GLN A 325 8.85 34.81 52.79
C GLN A 325 8.70 35.95 53.80
N GLN A 326 7.52 36.10 54.40
CA GLN A 326 7.30 37.08 55.47
C GLN A 326 8.18 36.78 56.70
N GLN A 327 8.23 35.53 57.15
CA GLN A 327 9.12 35.12 58.25
C GLN A 327 10.59 35.36 57.92
N LEU A 328 11.02 35.10 56.68
CA LEU A 328 12.39 35.37 56.26
C LEU A 328 12.71 36.85 56.35
N THR A 329 11.83 37.72 55.84
CA THR A 329 12.01 39.17 55.95
C THR A 329 12.07 39.64 57.41
N GLU A 330 11.21 39.14 58.29
CA GLU A 330 11.23 39.46 59.72
C GLU A 330 12.55 39.04 60.38
N GLN A 331 13.09 37.86 60.03
CA GLN A 331 14.37 37.39 60.53
C GLN A 331 15.56 38.17 59.97
N GLU A 332 15.49 38.60 58.70
CA GLU A 332 16.51 39.46 58.09
C GLU A 332 16.56 40.83 58.75
N ASP A 333 15.40 41.42 59.04
CA ASP A 333 15.27 42.67 59.78
C ASP A 333 15.76 42.57 61.23
N ALA A 334 15.46 41.46 61.90
CA ALA A 334 16.00 41.17 63.23
C ALA A 334 17.54 41.03 63.18
N ARG A 335 18.08 40.36 62.15
CA ARG A 335 19.52 40.19 61.96
C ARG A 335 20.23 41.51 61.68
N THR A 336 19.68 42.37 60.83
CA THR A 336 20.25 43.70 60.54
C THR A 336 20.22 44.56 61.79
N THR A 337 19.12 44.57 62.53
CA THR A 337 19.01 45.29 63.82
C THR A 337 20.06 44.82 64.82
N CYS A 338 20.21 43.50 64.99
CA CYS A 338 21.20 42.93 65.91
C CYS A 338 22.64 43.23 65.48
N LYS A 339 22.94 43.26 64.17
CA LYS A 339 24.24 43.69 63.65
C LYS A 339 24.53 45.15 63.98
N VAL A 340 23.57 46.05 63.76
CA VAL A 340 23.71 47.47 64.10
C VAL A 340 23.98 47.62 65.61
N GLN A 341 23.20 46.96 66.46
CA GLN A 341 23.42 46.97 67.91
C GLN A 341 24.80 46.43 68.31
N LEU A 342 25.26 45.36 67.66
CA LEU A 342 26.59 44.79 67.91
C LEU A 342 27.70 45.76 67.52
N ASP A 343 27.57 46.44 66.39
CA ASP A 343 28.54 47.45 65.94
C ASP A 343 28.52 48.68 66.84
N GLU A 344 27.34 49.13 67.30
CA GLU A 344 27.20 50.19 68.31
C GLU A 344 27.88 49.81 69.63
N ILE A 345 27.65 48.58 70.14
CA ILE A 345 28.29 48.08 71.37
C ILE A 345 29.81 48.00 71.17
N LYS A 346 30.30 47.50 70.04
CA LYS A 346 31.75 47.49 69.74
C LYS A 346 32.33 48.90 69.75
N GLN A 347 31.67 49.85 69.09
CA GLN A 347 32.09 51.25 69.10
C GLN A 347 32.09 51.83 70.52
N ALA A 348 31.08 51.52 71.34
CA ALA A 348 31.03 51.92 72.75
C ALA A 348 32.17 51.30 73.58
N ILE A 349 32.55 50.03 73.33
CA ILE A 349 33.70 49.38 73.97
C ILE A 349 35.01 50.08 73.57
N TYR A 350 35.21 50.36 72.28
CA TYR A 350 36.39 51.07 71.80
C TYR A 350 36.48 52.49 72.37
N ALA A 351 35.38 53.25 72.37
CA ALA A 351 35.32 54.61 72.91
C ALA A 351 35.59 54.67 74.43
N ASN A 352 35.15 53.65 75.19
CA ASN A 352 35.36 53.56 76.64
C ASN A 352 36.70 52.93 77.05
N GLY A 353 37.69 52.89 76.15
CA GLY A 353 39.06 52.48 76.47
C GLY A 353 39.42 51.03 76.12
N GLY A 354 38.57 50.30 75.40
CA GLY A 354 38.88 48.96 74.88
C GLY A 354 40.08 48.95 73.92
N ASP A 355 40.21 49.97 73.05
CA ASP A 355 41.36 50.13 72.15
C ASP A 355 42.67 50.33 72.96
N ARG A 356 42.60 51.13 74.03
CA ARG A 356 43.74 51.36 74.92
C ARG A 356 44.13 50.09 75.70
N LEU A 357 43.17 49.24 76.06
CA LEU A 357 43.44 47.95 76.69
C LEU A 357 44.08 46.94 75.73
N GLU A 358 43.59 46.84 74.49
CA GLU A 358 44.20 45.98 73.46
C GLU A 358 45.62 46.43 73.11
N GLN A 359 45.84 47.74 72.93
CA GLN A 359 47.17 48.31 72.68
C GLN A 359 48.13 48.06 73.84
N LEU A 360 47.66 48.19 75.10
CA LEU A 360 48.47 47.89 76.27
C LEU A 360 48.78 46.39 76.38
N ALA A 361 47.85 45.50 76.06
CA ALA A 361 48.09 44.05 76.06
C ALA A 361 49.18 43.66 75.03
N VAL A 362 49.11 44.21 73.83
CA VAL A 362 50.15 44.00 72.79
C VAL A 362 51.49 44.58 73.22
N ALA A 363 51.51 45.79 73.78
CA ALA A 363 52.74 46.42 74.27
C ALA A 363 53.39 45.64 75.42
N ILE A 364 52.59 45.08 76.34
CA ILE A 364 53.07 44.21 77.42
C ILE A 364 53.71 42.95 76.83
N GLN A 365 53.03 42.26 75.91
CA GLN A 365 53.56 41.05 75.30
C GLN A 365 54.87 41.29 74.54
N GLN A 366 54.98 42.41 73.82
CA GLN A 366 56.22 42.80 73.12
C GLN A 366 57.35 43.16 74.09
N ALA A 367 57.05 43.86 75.18
CA ALA A 367 58.03 44.21 76.22
C ALA A 367 58.53 42.96 76.96
N GLU A 368 57.65 42.01 77.29
CA GLU A 368 58.01 40.73 77.92
C GLU A 368 58.94 39.91 77.02
N LYS A 369 58.62 39.79 75.73
CA LYS A 369 59.48 39.10 74.76
C LYS A 369 60.85 39.75 74.66
N THR A 370 60.90 41.08 74.58
CA THR A 370 62.16 41.84 74.51
C THR A 370 63.01 41.65 75.78
N CYS A 371 62.37 41.58 76.95
CA CYS A 371 63.05 41.30 78.21
C CYS A 371 63.67 39.91 78.23
N GLU A 372 62.93 38.89 77.79
CA GLU A 372 63.39 37.50 77.76
C GLU A 372 64.57 37.32 76.77
N ASP A 373 64.47 37.90 75.57
CA ASP A 373 65.56 37.86 74.58
C ASP A 373 66.83 38.55 75.11
N ARG A 374 66.69 39.70 75.79
CA ARG A 374 67.82 40.39 76.42
C ARG A 374 68.45 39.56 77.55
N ARG A 375 67.66 38.88 78.37
CA ARG A 375 68.17 37.98 79.42
C ARG A 375 68.93 36.79 78.83
N LYS A 376 68.39 36.15 77.79
CA LYS A 376 69.07 35.05 77.08
C LYS A 376 70.41 35.50 76.50
N ASN A 377 70.43 36.65 75.84
CA ASN A 377 71.67 37.21 75.29
C ASN A 377 72.69 37.55 76.37
N ALA A 378 72.27 38.11 77.51
CA ALA A 378 73.16 38.39 78.63
C ALA A 378 73.73 37.10 79.25
N ALA A 379 72.92 36.06 79.41
CA ALA A 379 73.36 34.75 79.88
C ALA A 379 74.35 34.10 78.91
N HIS A 380 74.06 34.14 77.59
CA HIS A 380 74.95 33.61 76.56
C HIS A 380 76.30 34.33 76.53
N TYR A 381 76.28 35.67 76.60
CA TYR A 381 77.47 36.49 76.75
C TYR A 381 78.28 36.09 78.00
N ALA A 382 77.62 35.91 79.15
CA ALA A 382 78.30 35.50 80.37
C ALA A 382 79.02 34.15 80.22
N THR A 383 78.38 33.15 79.60
CA THR A 383 79.00 31.85 79.32
C THR A 383 80.21 31.97 78.39
N LEU A 384 80.16 32.84 77.38
CA LEU A 384 81.29 33.05 76.46
C LEU A 384 82.48 33.72 77.13
N VAL A 385 82.24 34.70 78.00
CA VAL A 385 83.28 35.40 78.75
C VAL A 385 83.92 34.49 79.80
N GLU A 386 83.13 33.63 80.44
CA GLU A 386 83.62 32.62 81.39
C GLU A 386 84.58 31.62 80.71
N LYS A 387 84.28 31.18 79.47
CA LYS A 387 85.20 30.33 78.69
C LYS A 387 86.55 30.99 78.38
N LEU A 388 86.62 32.31 78.40
CA LEU A 388 87.85 33.08 78.20
C LEU A 388 88.58 33.38 79.53
N ASN A 389 88.15 32.77 80.65
CA ASN A 389 88.63 33.01 82.01
C ASN A 389 88.49 34.47 82.48
N GLU A 390 87.52 35.20 81.94
CA GLU A 390 87.22 36.59 82.30
C GLU A 390 85.88 36.68 83.05
N LYS A 391 85.60 37.83 83.68
CA LYS A 391 84.31 38.06 84.38
C LYS A 391 83.35 38.87 83.51
N PRO A 392 82.05 38.50 83.42
CA PRO A 392 81.07 39.26 82.66
C PRO A 392 80.92 40.68 83.18
N ALA A 393 80.85 41.66 82.27
CA ALA A 393 80.77 43.06 82.63
C ALA A 393 79.42 43.41 83.28
N SER A 394 79.46 44.13 84.40
CA SER A 394 78.29 44.60 85.14
C SER A 394 77.87 46.04 84.83
N SER A 395 78.59 46.73 83.94
CA SER A 395 78.32 48.11 83.51
C SER A 395 78.79 48.33 82.06
N ALA A 396 78.24 49.36 81.41
CA ALA A 396 78.60 49.71 80.03
C ALA A 396 80.09 50.05 79.88
N GLU A 397 80.67 50.77 80.84
CA GLU A 397 82.10 51.11 80.88
C GLU A 397 82.97 49.83 80.95
N ARG A 398 82.65 48.91 81.86
CA ARG A 398 83.37 47.62 81.98
C ARG A 398 83.23 46.75 80.73
N PHE A 399 82.10 46.81 80.03
CA PHE A 399 81.90 46.05 78.79
C PHE A 399 82.83 46.56 77.69
N LEU A 400 83.00 47.89 77.60
CA LEU A 400 83.86 48.53 76.62
C LEU A 400 85.34 48.22 76.89
N ASP A 401 85.76 48.27 78.15
CA ASP A 401 87.12 47.89 78.59
C ASP A 401 87.42 46.41 78.28
N LEU A 402 86.51 45.50 78.63
CA LEU A 402 86.67 44.07 78.35
C LEU A 402 86.74 43.80 76.85
N THR A 403 85.93 44.49 76.05
CA THR A 403 85.94 44.35 74.58
C THR A 403 87.27 44.81 73.99
N GLN A 404 87.84 45.92 74.47
CA GLN A 404 89.16 46.38 74.04
C GLN A 404 90.26 45.40 74.45
N HIS A 405 90.21 44.87 75.68
CA HIS A 405 91.15 43.86 76.18
C HIS A 405 91.13 42.59 75.32
N LEU A 406 89.95 42.00 75.09
CA LEU A 406 89.79 40.81 74.27
C LEU A 406 90.15 41.04 72.80
N THR A 407 89.90 42.23 72.26
CA THR A 407 90.33 42.60 70.89
C THR A 407 91.86 42.63 70.78
N LYS A 408 92.55 43.17 71.80
CA LYS A 408 94.01 43.17 71.87
C LYS A 408 94.56 41.75 71.97
N GLN A 409 94.02 40.90 72.84
CA GLN A 409 94.42 39.49 72.94
C GLN A 409 94.18 38.71 71.65
N LYS A 410 93.01 38.88 71.01
CA LYS A 410 92.72 38.27 69.70
C LYS A 410 93.74 38.67 68.64
N SER A 411 94.17 39.94 68.62
CA SER A 411 95.21 40.39 67.69
C SER A 411 96.58 39.76 67.96
N GLN A 412 96.91 39.49 69.23
CA GLN A 412 98.14 38.80 69.63
C GLN A 412 98.10 37.32 69.23
N TRP A 413 96.99 36.62 69.52
CA TRP A 413 96.81 35.23 69.09
C TRP A 413 96.85 35.09 67.56
N LYS A 414 96.23 36.01 66.82
CA LYS A 414 96.31 36.01 65.35
C LYS A 414 97.75 36.20 64.84
N LYS A 415 98.54 37.05 65.49
CA LYS A 415 99.97 37.21 65.15
C LYS A 415 100.77 35.94 65.43
N GLN A 416 100.55 35.30 66.58
CA GLN A 416 101.19 34.02 66.93
C GLN A 416 100.82 32.91 65.94
N ASP A 417 99.54 32.79 65.58
CA ASP A 417 99.05 31.82 64.60
C ASP A 417 99.70 32.03 63.22
N THR A 418 99.76 33.28 62.74
CA THR A 418 100.45 33.59 61.47
C THR A 418 101.96 33.34 61.52
N TRP A 419 102.60 33.48 62.69
CA TRP A 419 104.02 33.19 62.87
C TRP A 419 104.28 31.68 62.86
N LEU A 420 103.48 30.90 63.61
CA LEU A 420 103.52 29.45 63.63
C LEU A 420 103.27 28.83 62.24
N ALA A 421 102.30 29.38 61.48
CA ALA A 421 102.03 28.92 60.12
C ALA A 421 103.20 29.17 59.16
N LYS A 422 103.91 30.31 59.31
CA LYS A 422 105.12 30.60 58.53
C LYS A 422 106.26 29.65 58.89
N ASP A 423 106.52 29.47 60.18
CA ASP A 423 107.57 28.58 60.69
C ASP A 423 107.34 27.13 60.22
N LEU A 424 106.11 26.63 60.30
CA LEU A 424 105.74 25.31 59.77
C LEU A 424 106.04 25.18 58.26
N THR A 425 105.73 26.22 57.49
CA THR A 425 105.95 26.23 56.04
C THR A 425 107.44 26.23 55.70
N GLU A 426 108.24 27.05 56.38
CA GLU A 426 109.70 27.11 56.21
C GLU A 426 110.36 25.76 56.54
N GLN A 427 110.00 25.14 57.66
CA GLN A 427 110.52 23.82 58.04
C GLN A 427 110.11 22.72 57.05
N SER A 428 108.89 22.78 56.51
CA SER A 428 108.42 21.82 55.50
C SER A 428 109.17 21.93 54.17
N ILE A 429 109.58 23.14 53.77
CA ILE A 429 110.36 23.37 52.54
C ILE A 429 111.77 22.78 52.71
N LEU A 430 112.46 23.12 53.81
CA LEU A 430 113.79 22.58 54.12
C LEU A 430 113.81 21.05 54.13
N PHE A 431 112.78 20.44 54.73
CA PHE A 431 112.65 18.98 54.75
C PHE A 431 112.49 18.36 53.35
N HIS A 432 111.78 19.02 52.44
CA HIS A 432 111.61 18.53 51.06
C HIS A 432 112.90 18.65 50.24
N GLU A 433 113.67 19.73 50.40
CA GLU A 433 114.95 19.91 49.69
C GLU A 433 115.97 18.82 50.04
N GLU A 434 116.18 18.57 51.34
CA GLU A 434 117.09 17.53 51.83
C GLU A 434 116.66 16.12 51.36
N LYS A 435 115.35 15.85 51.36
CA LYS A 435 114.80 14.56 50.90
C LYS A 435 115.06 14.33 49.42
N ASN A 436 114.96 15.37 48.58
CA ASN A 436 115.20 15.25 47.15
C ASN A 436 116.69 14.98 46.85
N GLN A 437 117.60 15.70 47.51
CA GLN A 437 119.04 15.45 47.38
C GLN A 437 119.41 14.01 47.75
N HIS A 438 118.82 13.49 48.84
CA HIS A 438 119.00 12.09 49.22
C HIS A 438 118.53 11.11 48.13
N ALA A 439 117.40 11.38 47.47
CA ALA A 439 116.86 10.51 46.42
C ALA A 439 117.73 10.48 45.15
N GLU A 440 118.29 11.62 44.73
CA GLU A 440 119.19 11.72 43.58
C GLU A 440 120.47 10.90 43.78
N ILE A 441 121.10 11.01 44.96
CA ILE A 441 122.33 10.27 45.27
C ILE A 441 122.09 8.75 45.26
N VAL A 442 120.94 8.30 45.77
CA VAL A 442 120.58 6.86 45.80
C VAL A 442 120.36 6.32 44.39
N THR A 443 119.68 7.07 43.51
CA THR A 443 119.43 6.64 42.13
C THR A 443 120.71 6.55 41.30
N GLU A 444 121.66 7.47 41.52
CA GLU A 444 122.97 7.42 40.86
C GLU A 444 123.77 6.16 41.26
N LEU A 445 123.79 5.85 42.57
CA LEU A 445 124.48 4.67 43.13
C LEU A 445 123.94 3.34 42.60
N ASP A 446 122.62 3.21 42.45
CA ASP A 446 122.00 1.98 41.96
C ASP A 446 122.27 1.76 40.46
N SER A 447 122.32 2.83 39.65
CA SER A 447 122.59 2.74 38.20
C SER A 447 123.99 2.22 37.88
N LEU A 448 124.99 2.55 38.71
CA LEU A 448 126.39 2.18 38.50
C LEU A 448 126.67 0.70 38.82
N ARG A 449 125.79 0.00 39.54
CA ARG A 449 125.99 -1.39 39.98
C ARG A 449 125.54 -2.47 38.98
N GLN A 450 124.80 -2.15 37.91
CA GLN A 450 124.08 -3.15 37.08
C GLN A 450 124.57 -3.41 35.63
N ARG A 451 125.63 -2.78 35.10
CA ARG A 451 125.94 -2.83 33.64
C ARG A 451 126.88 -3.97 33.19
N GLN A 452 126.55 -4.62 32.04
CA GLN A 452 127.33 -5.69 31.37
C GLN A 452 127.72 -5.41 29.87
N SER A 453 127.31 -4.29 29.26
CA SER A 453 127.75 -3.88 27.90
C SER A 453 128.11 -2.38 27.88
N ASN A 454 129.14 -2.02 27.10
CA ASN A 454 129.70 -0.66 27.02
C ASN A 454 128.99 0.25 25.99
N ILE A 455 127.94 -0.22 25.32
CA ILE A 455 127.12 0.61 24.42
C ILE A 455 126.07 1.37 25.25
N ASP A 456 125.97 2.67 25.03
CA ASP A 456 125.02 3.55 25.72
C ASP A 456 123.57 3.04 25.57
N GLU A 457 122.83 2.98 26.68
CA GLU A 457 121.43 2.52 26.74
C GLU A 457 120.54 3.26 25.73
N ARG A 458 120.87 4.51 25.40
CA ARG A 458 120.15 5.27 24.36
C ARG A 458 120.25 4.64 22.97
N GLN A 459 121.42 4.15 22.57
CA GLN A 459 121.61 3.52 21.25
C GLN A 459 120.93 2.14 21.20
N ILE A 460 120.99 1.39 22.30
CA ILE A 460 120.27 0.11 22.44
C ILE A 460 118.76 0.33 22.35
N ARG A 461 118.21 1.36 23.02
CA ARG A 461 116.79 1.72 22.89
C ARG A 461 116.42 2.14 21.48
N MET A 462 117.26 2.90 20.77
CA MET A 462 116.98 3.29 19.38
C MET A 462 116.96 2.08 18.44
N ARG A 463 117.88 1.12 18.58
CA ARG A 463 117.80 -0.15 17.86
C ARG A 463 116.53 -0.92 18.22
N ALA A 464 116.20 -1.04 19.51
CA ALA A 464 115.00 -1.75 19.96
C ALA A 464 113.72 -1.14 19.36
N MET A 465 113.61 0.19 19.34
CA MET A 465 112.48 0.89 18.71
C MET A 465 112.41 0.67 17.20
N LEU A 466 113.56 0.65 16.51
CA LEU A 466 113.63 0.40 15.07
C LEU A 466 113.26 -1.06 14.76
N CYS A 467 113.77 -2.01 15.53
CA CYS A 467 113.47 -3.43 15.42
C CYS A 467 111.98 -3.70 15.69
N GLU A 468 111.40 -3.07 16.71
CA GLU A 468 109.98 -3.20 17.04
C GLU A 468 109.08 -2.56 15.97
N ALA A 469 109.47 -1.42 15.39
CA ALA A 469 108.67 -0.74 14.38
C ALA A 469 108.69 -1.44 13.02
N LEU A 470 109.79 -2.11 12.67
CA LEU A 470 109.94 -2.86 11.42
C LEU A 470 109.65 -4.35 11.59
N ASP A 471 109.39 -4.81 12.83
CA ASP A 471 109.23 -6.22 13.22
C ASP A 471 110.40 -7.10 12.76
N VAL A 472 111.62 -6.63 13.02
CA VAL A 472 112.88 -7.32 12.70
C VAL A 472 113.62 -7.67 13.98
N SER A 473 114.34 -8.80 14.00
CA SER A 473 115.18 -9.16 15.15
C SER A 473 116.38 -8.21 15.30
N ALA A 474 116.78 -7.96 16.55
CA ALA A 474 117.97 -7.16 16.85
C ALA A 474 119.27 -7.78 16.30
N ASP A 475 119.28 -9.10 16.07
CA ASP A 475 120.43 -9.82 15.50
C ASP A 475 120.59 -9.61 13.98
N ASP A 476 119.51 -9.26 13.27
CA ASP A 476 119.54 -8.97 11.83
C ASP A 476 120.07 -7.55 11.55
N LEU A 477 120.13 -6.71 12.59
CA LEU A 477 120.63 -5.34 12.56
C LEU A 477 121.71 -5.14 13.65
N PRO A 478 122.83 -5.87 13.60
CA PRO A 478 123.85 -5.79 14.62
C PRO A 478 124.58 -4.44 14.56
N PHE A 479 125.04 -3.96 15.70
CA PHE A 479 126.02 -2.88 15.72
C PHE A 479 127.39 -3.42 15.32
N ALA A 480 128.18 -2.68 14.55
CA ALA A 480 129.48 -3.18 14.10
C ALA A 480 130.42 -3.54 15.27
N GLY A 481 130.27 -2.86 16.42
CA GLY A 481 131.04 -3.12 17.63
C GLY A 481 130.70 -4.45 18.33
N GLU A 482 129.51 -5.00 18.10
CA GLU A 482 129.13 -6.31 18.63
C GLU A 482 129.81 -7.45 17.85
N LEU A 483 130.24 -7.18 16.61
CA LEU A 483 130.88 -8.17 15.73
C LEU A 483 132.41 -8.11 15.74
N ILE A 484 132.99 -7.05 16.28
CA ILE A 484 134.44 -6.80 16.23
C ILE A 484 135.02 -6.88 17.64
N ARG A 485 136.00 -7.75 17.82
CA ARG A 485 136.77 -7.86 19.06
C ARG A 485 138.25 -7.66 18.76
N VAL A 486 138.96 -6.96 19.65
CA VAL A 486 140.43 -6.88 19.55
C VAL A 486 141.01 -8.23 19.99
N ARG A 487 141.93 -8.76 19.19
CA ARG A 487 142.58 -10.05 19.50
C ARG A 487 143.27 -9.98 20.87
N ASP A 488 143.22 -11.07 21.63
CA ASP A 488 143.80 -11.09 22.99
C ASP A 488 145.32 -10.81 22.99
N ASP A 489 146.01 -11.11 21.87
CA ASP A 489 147.44 -10.81 21.66
C ASP A 489 147.73 -9.34 21.28
N ALA A 490 146.68 -8.53 21.10
CA ALA A 490 146.76 -7.13 20.70
C ALA A 490 146.04 -6.20 21.69
N ARG A 491 145.80 -6.62 22.95
CA ARG A 491 145.08 -5.82 23.97
C ARG A 491 145.61 -4.41 24.20
N GLU A 492 146.91 -4.17 24.02
CA GLU A 492 147.47 -2.81 24.11
C GLU A 492 146.85 -1.84 23.09
N TRP A 493 146.34 -2.37 21.97
CA TRP A 493 145.63 -1.62 20.95
C TRP A 493 144.18 -1.33 21.29
N GLU A 494 143.61 -1.90 22.36
CA GLU A 494 142.19 -1.78 22.68
C GLU A 494 141.74 -0.32 22.81
N GLY A 495 142.45 0.50 23.58
CA GLY A 495 142.10 1.92 23.70
C GLY A 495 142.30 2.75 22.43
N ALA A 496 143.22 2.34 21.54
CA ALA A 496 143.43 2.99 20.25
C ALA A 496 142.39 2.53 19.20
N ALA A 497 142.07 1.24 19.20
CA ALA A 497 141.07 0.60 18.36
C ALA A 497 139.67 1.09 18.73
N GLU A 498 139.34 1.18 20.02
CA GLU A 498 138.09 1.79 20.50
C GLU A 498 138.00 3.23 20.03
N ARG A 499 139.00 4.09 20.26
CA ARG A 499 138.91 5.49 19.82
C ARG A 499 138.75 5.66 18.32
N LEU A 500 139.45 4.86 17.51
CA LEU A 500 139.36 4.95 16.06
C LEU A 500 138.03 4.39 15.53
N LEU A 501 137.61 3.24 16.06
CA LEU A 501 136.42 2.53 15.60
C LEU A 501 135.17 2.92 16.38
N HIS A 502 135.21 3.77 17.41
CA HIS A 502 134.05 4.05 18.29
C HIS A 502 132.81 4.47 17.50
N GLY A 503 132.98 5.40 16.55
CA GLY A 503 131.88 5.85 15.70
C GLY A 503 131.35 4.74 14.78
N PHE A 504 132.24 3.88 14.29
CA PHE A 504 131.89 2.73 13.46
C PHE A 504 131.21 1.63 14.28
N ALA A 505 131.71 1.36 15.49
CA ALA A 505 131.21 0.37 16.43
C ALA A 505 129.75 0.65 16.84
N LEU A 506 129.36 1.92 16.90
CA LEU A 506 127.98 2.39 17.15
C LEU A 506 127.12 2.47 15.88
N SER A 507 127.64 2.08 14.72
CA SER A 507 126.90 2.10 13.47
C SER A 507 126.14 0.78 13.26
N LEU A 508 124.87 0.89 12.88
CA LEU A 508 123.99 -0.24 12.61
C LEU A 508 124.28 -0.80 11.23
N LEU A 509 124.45 -2.11 11.11
CA LEU A 509 124.68 -2.77 9.84
C LEU A 509 123.34 -3.23 9.26
N VAL A 510 122.96 -2.70 8.09
CA VAL A 510 121.64 -2.92 7.50
C VAL A 510 121.76 -3.74 6.21
N PRO A 511 121.19 -4.96 6.18
CA PRO A 511 121.14 -5.79 4.98
C PRO A 511 120.32 -5.15 3.84
N ASP A 512 120.68 -5.44 2.59
CA ASP A 512 120.06 -4.85 1.40
C ASP A 512 118.53 -4.95 1.37
N HIS A 513 117.97 -6.10 1.75
CA HIS A 513 116.54 -6.34 1.76
C HIS A 513 115.76 -5.49 2.78
N LEU A 514 116.43 -4.95 3.81
CA LEU A 514 115.83 -4.11 4.85
C LEU A 514 116.15 -2.62 4.66
N TYR A 515 117.10 -2.29 3.79
CA TYR A 515 117.64 -0.94 3.71
C TYR A 515 116.58 0.13 3.38
N ALA A 516 115.70 -0.11 2.41
CA ALA A 516 114.66 0.84 2.05
C ALA A 516 113.67 1.11 3.20
N GLN A 517 113.38 0.07 4.01
CA GLN A 517 112.46 0.19 5.14
C GLN A 517 113.10 0.96 6.30
N VAL A 518 114.38 0.71 6.56
CA VAL A 518 115.14 1.43 7.60
C VAL A 518 115.26 2.91 7.24
N VAL A 519 115.54 3.26 5.98
CA VAL A 519 115.64 4.67 5.55
C VAL A 519 114.32 5.40 5.73
N ASP A 520 113.20 4.83 5.25
CA ASP A 520 111.87 5.47 5.38
C ASP A 520 111.45 5.62 6.85
N TRP A 521 111.85 4.68 7.72
CA TRP A 521 111.61 4.78 9.16
C TRP A 521 112.45 5.88 9.82
N VAL A 522 113.74 5.96 9.48
CA VAL A 522 114.65 6.98 10.03
C VAL A 522 114.23 8.39 9.60
N ASP A 523 113.80 8.58 8.35
CA ASP A 523 113.37 9.90 7.84
C ASP A 523 112.08 10.40 8.49
N ARG A 524 111.14 9.50 8.82
CA ARG A 524 109.86 9.87 9.44
C ARG A 524 109.95 10.01 10.95
N THR A 525 110.88 9.31 11.59
CA THR A 525 110.94 9.20 13.04
C THR A 525 111.95 10.18 13.60
N HIS A 526 111.51 11.07 14.49
CA HIS A 526 112.41 12.02 15.11
C HIS A 526 113.28 11.32 16.17
N LEU A 527 114.38 10.72 15.73
CA LEU A 527 115.39 10.14 16.59
C LEU A 527 116.02 11.27 17.41
N LYS A 528 115.81 11.28 18.73
CA LYS A 528 116.42 12.25 19.65
C LYS A 528 117.90 11.92 19.91
N GLY A 529 118.62 11.63 18.83
CA GLY A 529 119.98 11.11 18.81
C GLY A 529 120.43 10.84 17.38
N ARG A 530 121.74 10.68 17.20
CA ARG A 530 122.34 10.36 15.90
C ARG A 530 122.42 8.85 15.75
N LEU A 531 121.70 8.30 14.77
CA LEU A 531 121.84 6.90 14.35
C LEU A 531 122.62 6.89 13.03
N VAL A 532 123.73 6.16 12.99
CA VAL A 532 124.51 5.94 11.77
C VAL A 532 124.27 4.51 11.34
N TYR A 533 123.97 4.30 10.06
CA TYR A 533 123.75 2.97 9.52
C TYR A 533 124.45 2.79 8.18
N TYR A 534 124.93 1.59 7.92
CA TYR A 534 125.64 1.23 6.69
C TYR A 534 124.84 0.19 5.90
N HIS A 535 124.71 0.44 4.60
CA HIS A 535 124.08 -0.47 3.64
C HIS A 535 125.04 -1.58 3.25
N ILE A 536 124.67 -2.83 3.48
CA ILE A 536 125.47 -3.98 3.06
C ILE A 536 124.95 -4.50 1.71
N GLN A 537 125.78 -4.38 0.65
CA GLN A 537 125.48 -4.93 -0.69
C GLN A 537 126.17 -6.29 -0.92
N GLN A 538 125.49 -7.22 -1.58
CA GLN A 538 126.07 -8.53 -1.92
C GLN A 538 126.94 -8.44 -3.18
N HIS A 539 128.21 -8.87 -3.04
CA HIS A 539 129.20 -9.10 -4.11
C HIS A 539 129.72 -7.87 -4.88
N ARG A 540 130.86 -7.36 -4.42
CA ARG A 540 131.97 -7.03 -5.32
C ARG A 540 133.18 -7.88 -4.92
N SER A 541 133.61 -8.77 -5.80
CA SER A 541 134.90 -9.44 -5.70
C SER A 541 136.00 -8.39 -5.89
N GLY A 542 136.34 -7.69 -4.82
CA GLY A 542 137.37 -6.66 -4.76
C GLY A 542 138.72 -7.25 -4.38
N SER A 543 139.70 -7.06 -5.26
CA SER A 543 141.08 -7.54 -5.17
C SER A 543 141.69 -7.40 -3.76
N HIS A 544 142.05 -8.52 -3.14
CA HIS A 544 142.90 -8.54 -1.95
C HIS A 544 144.27 -7.95 -2.29
N ALA A 545 144.40 -6.63 -2.11
CA ALA A 545 145.69 -5.98 -2.10
C ALA A 545 146.44 -6.43 -0.84
N ALA A 546 147.66 -6.96 -1.02
CA ALA A 546 148.52 -7.42 0.07
C ALA A 546 148.73 -6.31 1.10
N ARG A 547 148.10 -6.44 2.28
CA ARG A 547 148.15 -5.44 3.36
C ARG A 547 149.38 -5.68 4.24
N HIS A 548 149.99 -4.60 4.70
CA HIS A 548 151.21 -4.67 5.53
C HIS A 548 150.90 -5.30 6.91
N PRO A 549 151.79 -6.14 7.48
CA PRO A 549 151.53 -6.93 8.69
C PRO A 549 151.27 -6.12 9.98
N ASN A 550 151.49 -4.80 9.99
CA ASN A 550 151.28 -3.91 11.14
C ASN A 550 150.04 -3.01 11.00
N THR A 551 149.02 -3.44 10.25
CA THR A 551 147.77 -2.70 10.11
C THR A 551 146.73 -3.11 11.17
N LEU A 552 145.88 -2.17 11.58
CA LEU A 552 144.83 -2.40 12.59
C LEU A 552 143.89 -3.55 12.19
N ALA A 553 143.62 -3.73 10.90
CA ALA A 553 142.78 -4.82 10.38
C ALA A 553 143.29 -6.22 10.75
N HIS A 554 144.60 -6.41 10.97
CA HIS A 554 145.16 -7.69 11.42
C HIS A 554 145.14 -7.88 12.95
N LYS A 555 144.73 -6.86 13.70
CA LYS A 555 144.63 -6.86 15.17
C LYS A 555 143.19 -7.03 15.66
N LEU A 556 142.24 -7.18 14.73
CA LEU A 556 140.83 -7.37 14.99
C LEU A 556 140.42 -8.79 14.61
N GLU A 557 139.58 -9.39 15.44
CA GLU A 557 138.87 -10.65 15.24
C GLU A 557 137.38 -10.32 15.00
N VAL A 558 136.81 -10.90 13.94
CA VAL A 558 135.38 -10.76 13.63
C VAL A 558 134.67 -12.05 14.04
N HIS A 559 133.48 -11.91 14.64
CA HIS A 559 132.71 -13.03 15.19
C HIS A 559 132.41 -14.11 14.12
N PRO A 560 132.87 -15.38 14.29
CA PRO A 560 132.88 -16.38 13.22
C PRO A 560 131.49 -16.93 12.82
N ASP A 561 130.49 -16.88 13.71
CA ASP A 561 129.15 -17.44 13.48
C ASP A 561 128.11 -16.44 12.98
N SER A 562 128.50 -15.22 12.62
CA SER A 562 127.54 -14.26 12.05
C SER A 562 127.34 -14.53 10.55
N PRO A 563 126.11 -14.53 10.01
CA PRO A 563 125.87 -14.57 8.56
C PRO A 563 126.50 -13.38 7.81
N HIS A 564 126.98 -12.38 8.55
CA HIS A 564 127.70 -11.21 8.07
C HIS A 564 129.23 -11.31 8.23
N ALA A 565 129.78 -12.38 8.81
CA ALA A 565 131.21 -12.53 9.13
C ALA A 565 132.11 -12.64 7.89
N ALA A 566 131.60 -13.11 6.75
CA ALA A 566 132.34 -13.13 5.48
C ALA A 566 132.53 -11.73 4.86
N LEU A 567 132.01 -10.67 5.49
CA LEU A 567 132.03 -9.29 5.00
C LEU A 567 132.85 -8.34 5.89
N GLY A 568 133.36 -8.79 7.05
CA GLY A 568 134.10 -7.98 8.02
C GLY A 568 135.61 -7.89 7.77
N GLY A 569 136.04 -7.99 6.51
CA GLY A 569 137.45 -7.98 6.12
C GLY A 569 137.78 -6.90 5.09
N GLU A 570 137.18 -5.71 5.20
CA GLU A 570 137.58 -4.53 4.41
C GLU A 570 138.19 -3.43 5.27
#